data_AF-A0A9X6NPR9-F1
#
_entry.id   AF-A0A9X6NPR9-F1
#
_cell.length_a   1.000
_cell.length_b   1.000
_cell.length_c   1.000
_cell.angle_alpha   90.00
_cell.angle_beta   90.00
_cell.angle_gamma   90.00
#
_symmetry.space_group_name_H-M   'P 1'
#
loop_
_entity.id
_entity.type
_entity.pdbx_description
1 polymer ?
#
loop_
_entity_poly.entity_id
_entity_poly.type
_entity_poly.pdbx_seq_one_letter_code
_entity_poly.pdbx_strand_id
1 'polypeptide(L)'
;MYFKEIALNGGIAIQDRMAFQGEYFVDLYGKEAAKRTPPIYRMLDLGIPVGAGSDATRVSSYNPWVALYWMVAEKTIGGLSIYDEKNKLDRKVALELYSKGSAWFSGDEGKKGTLAVGQFADLAVLSADYFTLPEEEIKNLESLLTIMGGQVVYGNDEFKNLSPELPPASPDWSPTGVYGYGGANLAHTILSHDAHDHKLHSCSNPLHQHTHTVIGKDGTKWGIGCTCFAF
;
A
#
# COMPACT_ATOMS: atom_id res chain seq x y z
N MET A 1 1.59 -18.35 18.87
CA MET A 1 1.19 -18.29 17.46
C MET A 1 2.39 -18.65 16.59
N TYR A 2 3.46 -17.86 16.64
CA TYR A 2 4.72 -18.05 15.88
C TYR A 2 5.38 -19.43 15.85
N PHE A 3 5.40 -20.19 16.96
CA PHE A 3 5.94 -21.56 16.97
C PHE A 3 5.18 -22.53 16.04
N LYS A 4 3.89 -22.28 15.77
CA LYS A 4 3.12 -23.10 14.83
C LYS A 4 3.41 -22.74 13.37
N GLU A 5 3.67 -21.46 13.06
CA GLU A 5 3.99 -21.03 11.69
C GLU A 5 5.28 -21.64 11.18
N ILE A 6 6.33 -21.68 12.02
CA ILE A 6 7.61 -22.33 11.70
C ILE A 6 7.41 -23.83 11.45
N ALA A 7 6.61 -24.49 12.29
CA ALA A 7 6.31 -25.91 12.14
C ALA A 7 5.48 -26.24 10.87
N LEU A 8 4.78 -25.25 10.31
CA LEU A 8 3.95 -25.38 9.11
C LEU A 8 4.66 -24.87 7.85
N ASN A 9 5.91 -24.40 7.97
CA ASN A 9 6.69 -23.87 6.85
C ASN A 9 5.98 -22.68 6.14
N GLY A 10 5.23 -21.90 6.92
CA GLY A 10 4.45 -20.74 6.44
C GLY A 10 5.19 -19.41 6.62
N GLY A 11 4.76 -18.39 5.88
CA GLY A 11 5.24 -17.02 5.98
C GLY A 11 4.17 -16.04 6.47
N ILE A 12 4.59 -14.83 6.86
CA ILE A 12 3.71 -13.73 7.24
C ILE A 12 3.87 -12.57 6.26
N ALA A 13 2.80 -12.21 5.58
CA ALA A 13 2.72 -10.93 4.86
C ALA A 13 2.22 -9.87 5.84
N ILE A 14 2.97 -8.77 6.02
CA ILE A 14 2.56 -7.62 6.83
C ILE A 14 1.91 -6.53 5.97
N GLN A 15 1.01 -5.75 6.56
CA GLN A 15 0.30 -4.65 5.91
C GLN A 15 0.50 -3.35 6.69
N ASP A 16 0.63 -2.23 5.98
CA ASP A 16 0.88 -0.89 6.54
C ASP A 16 -0.38 -0.19 7.09
N ARG A 17 -1.40 -0.96 7.51
CA ARG A 17 -2.64 -0.44 8.10
C ARG A 17 -2.40 0.60 9.19
N MET A 18 -1.39 0.35 10.03
CA MET A 18 -1.06 1.22 11.16
C MET A 18 -0.54 2.59 10.70
N ALA A 19 -0.10 2.75 9.45
CA ALA A 19 0.24 4.05 8.87
C ALA A 19 -0.97 5.01 8.84
N PHE A 20 -2.17 4.48 8.57
CA PHE A 20 -3.40 5.27 8.43
C PHE A 20 -4.32 5.20 9.64
N GLN A 21 -4.34 4.05 10.33
CA GLN A 21 -5.31 3.78 11.42
C GLN A 21 -4.66 3.71 12.79
N GLY A 22 -3.40 4.14 12.92
CA GLY A 22 -2.65 4.04 14.17
C GLY A 22 -3.28 4.81 15.32
N GLU A 23 -3.75 6.03 15.05
CA GLU A 23 -4.47 6.88 16.01
C GLU A 23 -5.72 6.17 16.52
N TYR A 24 -6.58 5.73 15.60
CA TYR A 24 -7.81 5.00 15.92
C TYR A 24 -7.54 3.71 16.70
N PHE A 25 -6.48 2.97 16.34
CA PHE A 25 -6.10 1.75 17.06
C PHE A 25 -5.66 2.05 18.50
N VAL A 26 -4.90 3.12 18.70
CA VAL A 26 -4.48 3.57 20.04
C VAL A 26 -5.69 3.99 20.87
N ASP A 27 -6.66 4.69 20.28
CA ASP A 27 -7.88 5.10 20.99
C ASP A 27 -8.72 3.91 21.46
N LEU A 28 -8.83 2.87 20.62
CA LEU A 28 -9.63 1.69 20.94
C LEU A 28 -8.94 0.72 21.91
N TYR A 29 -7.64 0.45 21.70
CA TYR A 29 -6.94 -0.66 22.36
C TYR A 29 -5.81 -0.20 23.28
N GLY A 30 -5.50 1.09 23.28
CA GLY A 30 -4.43 1.69 24.07
C GLY A 30 -3.05 1.58 23.42
N LYS A 31 -2.17 2.50 23.81
CA LYS A 31 -0.80 2.61 23.28
C LYS A 31 0.03 1.34 23.48
N GLU A 32 -0.14 0.65 24.60
CA GLU A 32 0.60 -0.57 24.92
C GLU A 32 0.21 -1.77 24.04
N ALA A 33 -1.02 -1.80 23.52
CA ALA A 33 -1.42 -2.78 22.51
C ALA A 33 -0.83 -2.42 21.14
N ALA A 34 -0.89 -1.14 20.75
CA ALA A 34 -0.39 -0.65 19.47
C ALA A 34 1.12 -0.89 19.28
N LYS A 35 1.91 -0.75 20.34
CA LYS A 35 3.36 -1.05 20.34
C LYS A 35 3.70 -2.48 19.95
N ARG A 36 2.75 -3.42 20.03
CA ARG A 36 2.97 -4.85 19.77
C ARG A 36 2.57 -5.26 18.36
N THR A 37 2.19 -4.32 17.48
CA THR A 37 1.50 -4.63 16.21
C THR A 37 2.06 -3.88 14.99
N PRO A 38 2.62 -4.56 13.97
CA PRO A 38 3.11 -5.94 13.98
C PRO A 38 4.53 -6.04 14.55
N PRO A 39 4.90 -7.15 15.22
CA PRO A 39 6.24 -7.32 15.78
C PRO A 39 7.25 -7.81 14.71
N ILE A 40 7.56 -6.97 13.71
CA ILE A 40 8.30 -7.37 12.50
C ILE A 40 9.69 -7.96 12.84
N TYR A 41 10.49 -7.27 13.65
CA TYR A 41 11.80 -7.79 14.08
C TYR A 41 11.74 -9.18 14.69
N ARG A 42 10.74 -9.42 15.55
CA ARG A 42 10.57 -10.73 16.15
C ARG A 42 10.25 -11.81 15.12
N MET A 43 9.48 -11.48 14.08
CA MET A 43 9.22 -12.43 12.98
C MET A 43 10.53 -12.79 12.25
N LEU A 44 11.36 -11.78 11.98
CA LEU A 44 12.67 -11.96 11.33
C LEU A 44 13.64 -12.77 12.21
N ASP A 45 13.73 -12.46 13.50
CA ASP A 45 14.58 -13.18 14.47
C ASP A 45 14.21 -14.65 14.60
N LEU A 46 12.93 -14.97 14.39
CA LEU A 46 12.41 -16.34 14.41
C LEU A 46 12.65 -17.09 13.08
N GLY A 47 13.25 -16.43 12.07
CA GLY A 47 13.48 -17.02 10.75
C GLY A 47 12.21 -17.26 9.94
N ILE A 48 11.12 -16.58 10.28
CA ILE A 48 9.86 -16.69 9.54
C ILE A 48 10.02 -15.91 8.21
N PRO A 49 9.63 -16.47 7.05
CA PRO A 49 9.55 -15.69 5.82
C PRO A 49 8.57 -14.52 5.99
N VAL A 50 9.05 -13.30 5.77
CA VAL A 50 8.24 -12.09 5.88
C VAL A 50 8.26 -11.35 4.55
N GLY A 51 7.07 -10.91 4.12
CA GLY A 51 6.86 -10.03 2.99
C GLY A 51 6.02 -8.84 3.43
N ALA A 52 6.07 -7.74 2.70
CA ALA A 52 5.31 -6.54 3.01
C ALA A 52 4.43 -6.10 1.85
N GLY A 53 3.26 -5.55 2.18
CA GLY A 53 2.30 -5.03 1.21
C GLY A 53 1.40 -3.99 1.86
N SER A 54 0.39 -3.54 1.13
CA SER A 54 -0.54 -2.50 1.61
C SER A 54 -1.95 -3.00 1.91
N ASP A 55 -2.37 -4.12 1.30
CA ASP A 55 -3.80 -4.48 1.24
C ASP A 55 -4.64 -3.29 0.72
N ALA A 56 -4.08 -2.65 -0.32
CA ALA A 56 -4.64 -1.47 -0.95
C ALA A 56 -6.07 -1.68 -1.44
N THR A 57 -6.81 -0.57 -1.59
CA THR A 57 -8.26 -0.50 -1.90
C THR A 57 -9.20 -0.86 -0.76
N ARG A 58 -8.70 -1.48 0.32
CA ARG A 58 -9.46 -1.84 1.52
C ARG A 58 -8.90 -1.18 2.78
N VAL A 59 -7.59 -1.27 2.96
CA VAL A 59 -6.94 -0.97 4.24
C VAL A 59 -5.99 0.22 4.18
N SER A 60 -5.30 0.38 3.05
CA SER A 60 -4.24 1.39 2.88
C SER A 60 -4.21 1.94 1.45
N SER A 61 -3.29 2.87 1.20
CA SER A 61 -2.94 3.36 -0.13
C SER A 61 -2.20 2.30 -0.95
N TYR A 62 -2.32 2.36 -2.27
CA TYR A 62 -1.46 1.57 -3.19
C TYR A 62 -0.04 2.14 -3.30
N ASN A 63 0.24 3.30 -2.72
CA ASN A 63 1.57 3.91 -2.74
C ASN A 63 2.55 3.11 -1.85
N PRO A 64 3.54 2.39 -2.42
CA PRO A 64 4.47 1.57 -1.65
C PRO A 64 5.38 2.40 -0.73
N TRP A 65 5.61 3.67 -1.06
CA TRP A 65 6.47 4.56 -0.28
C TRP A 65 5.87 4.94 1.06
N VAL A 66 4.54 4.95 1.17
CA VAL A 66 3.83 5.13 2.44
C VAL A 66 4.08 3.93 3.36
N ALA A 67 4.05 2.71 2.81
CA ALA A 67 4.32 1.50 3.57
C ALA A 67 5.80 1.43 4.02
N LEU A 68 6.73 1.77 3.12
CA LEU A 68 8.16 1.86 3.43
C LEU A 68 8.45 2.95 4.47
N TYR A 69 7.81 4.12 4.36
CA TYR A 69 7.87 5.18 5.36
C TYR A 69 7.40 4.67 6.73
N TRP A 70 6.25 4.02 6.81
CA TRP A 70 5.73 3.49 8.07
C TRP A 70 6.67 2.46 8.71
N MET A 71 7.26 1.55 7.92
CA MET A 71 8.22 0.56 8.42
C MET A 71 9.53 1.17 8.95
N VAL A 72 10.02 2.23 8.30
CA VAL A 72 11.31 2.87 8.63
C VAL A 72 11.15 3.94 9.71
N ALA A 73 10.20 4.85 9.54
CA ALA A 73 9.97 5.97 10.45
C ALA A 73 9.17 5.56 11.69
N GLU A 74 8.44 4.44 11.63
CA GLU A 74 7.59 3.93 12.72
C GLU A 74 6.53 4.92 13.21
N LYS A 75 6.04 5.73 12.26
CA LYS A 75 5.02 6.73 12.47
C LYS A 75 3.81 6.48 11.60
N THR A 76 2.66 6.93 12.09
CA THR A 76 1.50 7.14 11.23
C THR A 76 1.79 8.28 10.25
N ILE A 77 0.95 8.40 9.23
CA ILE A 77 0.97 9.54 8.30
C ILE A 77 0.63 10.85 9.02
N GLY A 78 -0.20 10.77 10.08
CA GLY A 78 -0.50 11.88 10.99
C GLY A 78 0.64 12.24 11.96
N GLY A 79 1.75 11.50 11.95
CA GLY A 79 2.94 11.77 12.76
C GLY A 79 2.93 11.14 14.16
N LEU A 80 1.92 10.33 14.50
CA LEU A 80 1.88 9.59 15.75
C LEU A 80 2.98 8.51 15.73
N SER A 81 3.92 8.61 16.67
CA SER A 81 4.90 7.56 16.94
C SER A 81 4.26 6.47 17.79
N ILE A 82 4.00 5.30 17.18
CA ILE A 82 3.36 4.16 17.85
C ILE A 82 4.38 3.32 18.60
N TYR A 83 5.53 3.10 17.97
CA TYR A 83 6.53 2.13 18.39
C TYR A 83 7.66 2.75 19.20
N ASP A 84 8.42 1.90 19.90
CA ASP A 84 9.68 2.31 20.53
C ASP A 84 10.79 2.28 19.47
N GLU A 85 11.74 3.23 19.51
CA GLU A 85 12.87 3.35 18.54
C GLU A 85 13.61 2.05 18.20
N LYS A 86 13.62 1.08 19.12
CA LYS A 86 14.21 -0.26 18.92
C LYS A 86 13.51 -1.12 17.85
N ASN A 87 12.31 -0.75 17.42
CA ASN A 87 11.52 -1.49 16.45
C ASN A 87 11.62 -0.91 15.03
N LYS A 88 12.33 0.21 14.83
CA LYS A 88 12.56 0.82 13.51
C LYS A 88 13.34 -0.10 12.61
N LEU A 89 12.79 -0.43 11.45
CA LEU A 89 13.49 -1.23 10.45
C LEU A 89 14.54 -0.39 9.72
N ASP A 90 15.71 -0.99 9.50
CA ASP A 90 16.66 -0.44 8.53
C ASP A 90 16.01 -0.37 7.14
N ARG A 91 16.30 0.69 6.39
CA ARG A 91 15.75 0.94 5.05
C ARG A 91 15.96 -0.22 4.12
N LYS A 92 17.16 -0.83 4.18
CA LYS A 92 17.48 -2.00 3.37
C LYS A 92 16.58 -3.18 3.71
N VAL A 93 16.36 -3.44 5.00
CA VAL A 93 15.46 -4.51 5.45
C VAL A 93 14.04 -4.23 4.99
N ALA A 94 13.51 -3.02 5.21
CA ALA A 94 12.17 -2.64 4.78
C ALA A 94 11.97 -2.83 3.25
N LEU A 95 12.95 -2.40 2.45
CA LEU A 95 12.93 -2.58 0.99
C LEU A 95 13.02 -4.06 0.60
N GLU A 96 13.87 -4.85 1.26
CA GLU A 96 13.97 -6.30 1.03
C GLU A 96 12.64 -7.01 1.33
N LEU A 97 11.94 -6.65 2.41
CA LEU A 97 10.62 -7.22 2.74
C LEU A 97 9.57 -6.87 1.66
N TYR A 98 9.58 -5.64 1.16
CA TYR A 98 8.61 -5.17 0.15
C TYR A 98 8.93 -5.65 -1.28
N SER A 99 10.12 -6.21 -1.50
CA SER A 99 10.57 -6.72 -2.81
C SER A 99 10.78 -8.23 -2.78
N LYS A 100 12.00 -8.68 -2.45
CA LYS A 100 12.38 -10.09 -2.34
C LYS A 100 11.51 -10.88 -1.37
N GLY A 101 11.18 -10.31 -0.21
CA GLY A 101 10.32 -10.93 0.80
C GLY A 101 8.93 -11.23 0.26
N SER A 102 8.33 -10.27 -0.43
CA SER A 102 7.01 -10.45 -1.08
C SER A 102 7.03 -11.44 -2.25
N ALA A 103 8.15 -11.59 -2.97
CA ALA A 103 8.28 -12.60 -4.03
C ALA A 103 8.12 -14.05 -3.52
N TRP A 104 8.43 -14.30 -2.23
CA TRP A 104 8.18 -15.59 -1.56
C TRP A 104 6.71 -15.98 -1.58
N PHE A 105 5.82 -15.02 -1.33
CA PHE A 105 4.39 -15.26 -1.25
C PHE A 105 3.74 -15.52 -2.61
N SER A 106 4.42 -15.20 -3.72
CA SER A 106 3.96 -15.52 -5.07
C SER A 106 4.69 -16.72 -5.70
N GLY A 107 5.59 -17.40 -4.98
CA GLY A 107 6.40 -18.50 -5.53
C GLY A 107 7.36 -18.05 -6.63
N ASP A 108 7.76 -16.77 -6.61
CA ASP A 108 8.65 -16.15 -7.58
C ASP A 108 10.03 -15.85 -6.99
N GLU A 109 10.40 -16.52 -5.89
CA GLU A 109 11.76 -16.41 -5.37
C GLU A 109 12.77 -16.80 -6.45
N GLY A 110 13.84 -16.00 -6.57
CA GLY A 110 14.85 -16.22 -7.59
C GLY A 110 14.44 -15.83 -9.01
N LYS A 111 13.18 -15.42 -9.24
CA LYS A 111 12.73 -14.82 -10.51
C LYS A 111 12.60 -13.30 -10.45
N LYS A 112 12.23 -12.73 -9.29
CA LYS A 112 12.09 -11.28 -9.08
C LYS A 112 12.38 -10.88 -7.64
N GLY A 113 12.35 -9.57 -7.40
CA GLY A 113 12.51 -8.96 -6.08
C GLY A 113 13.95 -8.52 -5.77
N THR A 114 14.91 -8.80 -6.64
CA THR A 114 16.27 -8.25 -6.58
C THR A 114 16.79 -7.91 -7.97
N LEU A 115 17.73 -6.97 -8.07
CA LEU A 115 18.45 -6.73 -9.31
C LEU A 115 19.65 -7.68 -9.40
N ALA A 116 19.42 -8.84 -10.00
CA ALA A 116 20.42 -9.90 -10.16
C ALA A 116 20.31 -10.57 -11.53
N VAL A 117 21.45 -11.07 -12.03
CA VAL A 117 21.49 -11.82 -13.31
C VAL A 117 20.57 -13.04 -13.21
N GLY A 118 19.70 -13.21 -14.21
CA GLY A 118 18.72 -14.30 -14.27
C GLY A 118 17.35 -13.97 -13.70
N GLN A 119 17.16 -12.80 -13.07
CA GLN A 119 15.84 -12.30 -12.65
C GLN A 119 15.23 -11.37 -13.69
N PHE A 120 13.92 -11.13 -13.59
CA PHE A 120 13.24 -10.12 -14.39
C PHE A 120 13.86 -8.75 -14.17
N ALA A 121 14.00 -7.99 -15.26
CA ALA A 121 14.44 -6.60 -15.23
C ALA A 121 13.26 -5.71 -14.82
N ASP A 122 12.79 -5.90 -13.59
CA ASP A 122 11.75 -5.11 -12.94
C ASP A 122 12.44 -4.09 -12.02
N LEU A 123 12.39 -2.80 -12.39
CA LEU A 123 13.04 -1.74 -11.62
C LEU A 123 12.30 -0.41 -11.72
N ALA A 124 12.55 0.44 -10.73
CA ALA A 124 12.08 1.82 -10.70
C ALA A 124 13.27 2.78 -10.55
N VAL A 125 13.23 3.90 -11.27
CA VAL A 125 14.09 5.07 -11.03
C VAL A 125 13.30 6.03 -10.15
N LEU A 126 13.88 6.48 -9.04
CA LEU A 126 13.17 7.26 -8.03
C LEU A 126 13.46 8.75 -8.14
N SER A 127 12.51 9.57 -7.69
CA SER A 127 12.66 11.03 -7.62
C SER A 127 13.74 11.52 -6.66
N ALA A 128 14.13 10.69 -5.68
CA ALA A 128 15.25 10.93 -4.77
C ALA A 128 15.87 9.62 -4.28
N ASP A 129 17.07 9.70 -3.68
CA ASP A 129 17.77 8.54 -3.13
C ASP A 129 17.12 8.05 -1.83
N TYR A 130 16.39 6.93 -1.94
CA TYR A 130 15.72 6.23 -0.83
C TYR A 130 16.62 5.97 0.37
N PHE A 131 17.94 5.80 0.21
CA PHE A 131 18.82 5.46 1.33
C PHE A 131 19.32 6.67 2.12
N THR A 132 19.20 7.89 1.58
CA THR A 132 19.83 9.08 2.17
C THR A 132 18.87 10.23 2.46
N LEU A 133 17.71 10.31 1.78
CA LEU A 133 16.73 11.36 2.06
C LEU A 133 16.19 11.29 3.51
N PRO A 134 15.69 12.38 4.12
CA PRO A 134 15.07 12.33 5.45
C PRO A 134 13.92 11.32 5.53
N GLU A 135 13.74 10.64 6.66
CA GLU A 135 12.70 9.61 6.82
C GLU A 135 11.30 10.14 6.48
N GLU A 136 10.99 11.37 6.90
CA GLU A 136 9.70 12.02 6.66
C GLU A 136 9.39 12.19 5.16
N GLU A 137 10.43 12.32 4.33
CA GLU A 137 10.30 12.51 2.88
C GLU A 137 10.13 11.20 2.12
N ILE A 138 10.31 10.03 2.77
CA ILE A 138 10.15 8.73 2.12
C ILE A 138 8.75 8.61 1.51
N LYS A 139 7.70 9.02 2.22
CA LYS A 139 6.30 8.93 1.74
C LYS A 139 5.98 9.78 0.51
N ASN A 140 6.86 10.72 0.16
CA ASN A 140 6.75 11.62 -0.98
C ASN A 140 7.55 11.13 -2.19
N LEU A 141 8.25 10.00 -2.09
CA LEU A 141 8.95 9.43 -3.23
C LEU A 141 7.98 9.07 -4.36
N GLU A 142 8.48 9.19 -5.58
CA GLU A 142 7.77 8.84 -6.80
C GLU A 142 8.68 8.00 -7.71
N SER A 143 8.08 7.15 -8.53
CA SER A 143 8.80 6.50 -9.63
C SER A 143 8.83 7.47 -10.82
N LEU A 144 10.01 7.85 -11.29
CA LEU A 144 10.17 8.64 -12.51
C LEU A 144 10.18 7.75 -13.77
N LEU A 145 10.60 6.50 -13.63
CA LEU A 145 10.64 5.50 -14.69
C LEU A 145 10.37 4.13 -14.08
N THR A 146 9.42 3.39 -14.64
CA THR A 146 9.16 2.00 -14.26
C THR A 146 9.43 1.09 -15.46
N ILE A 147 10.25 0.08 -15.24
CA ILE A 147 10.57 -0.97 -16.21
C ILE A 147 10.03 -2.28 -15.66
N MET A 148 9.30 -3.04 -16.47
CA MET A 148 8.86 -4.41 -16.16
C MET A 148 9.31 -5.36 -17.25
N GLY A 149 9.97 -6.45 -16.89
CA GLY A 149 10.49 -7.45 -17.82
C GLY A 149 11.44 -6.85 -18.87
N GLY A 150 12.12 -5.75 -18.56
CA GLY A 150 12.98 -5.02 -19.49
C GLY A 150 12.25 -4.08 -20.46
N GLN A 151 10.94 -3.87 -20.30
CA GLN A 151 10.15 -2.92 -21.08
C GLN A 151 9.75 -1.72 -20.22
N VAL A 152 9.86 -0.50 -20.78
CA VAL A 152 9.36 0.70 -20.11
C VAL A 152 7.83 0.66 -20.11
N VAL A 153 7.23 0.75 -18.91
CA VAL A 153 5.77 0.72 -18.74
C VAL A 153 5.21 2.03 -18.19
N TYR A 154 6.08 2.89 -17.66
CA TYR A 154 5.73 4.20 -17.15
C TYR A 154 6.95 5.11 -17.20
N GLY A 155 6.74 6.37 -17.57
CA GLY A 155 7.76 7.42 -17.49
C GLY A 155 7.13 8.77 -17.17
N ASN A 156 7.76 9.53 -16.29
CA ASN A 156 7.40 10.89 -15.92
C ASN A 156 8.60 11.84 -16.12
N ASP A 157 8.36 13.15 -16.04
CA ASP A 157 9.37 14.20 -16.18
C ASP A 157 10.29 13.98 -17.40
N GLU A 158 11.59 13.78 -17.16
CA GLU A 158 12.62 13.54 -18.17
C GLU A 158 12.44 12.22 -18.95
N PHE A 159 11.71 11.26 -18.39
CA PHE A 159 11.41 9.96 -19.02
C PHE A 159 10.04 9.91 -19.71
N LYS A 160 9.28 11.02 -19.73
CA LYS A 160 7.92 11.06 -20.29
C LYS A 160 7.84 10.54 -21.73
N ASN A 161 8.86 10.83 -22.54
CA ASN A 161 8.92 10.40 -23.94
C ASN A 161 9.17 8.89 -24.12
N LEU A 162 9.55 8.17 -23.06
CA LEU A 162 9.72 6.73 -23.06
C LEU A 162 8.46 5.98 -22.61
N SER A 163 7.50 6.68 -21.98
CA SER A 163 6.28 6.06 -21.49
C SER A 163 5.42 5.57 -22.65
N PRO A 164 4.86 4.35 -22.58
CA PRO A 164 3.87 3.92 -23.55
C PRO A 164 2.62 4.79 -23.48
N GLU A 165 1.90 4.88 -24.60
CA GLU A 165 0.59 5.52 -24.63
C GLU A 165 -0.39 4.73 -23.75
N LEU A 166 -1.15 5.44 -22.92
CA LEU A 166 -2.14 4.81 -22.06
C LEU A 166 -3.27 4.21 -22.92
N PRO A 167 -3.73 3.00 -22.60
CA PRO A 167 -4.91 2.47 -23.26
C PRO A 167 -6.12 3.39 -23.00
N PRO A 168 -7.11 3.41 -23.90
CA PRO A 168 -8.33 4.16 -23.67
C PRO A 168 -9.02 3.67 -22.39
N ALA A 169 -9.72 4.59 -21.71
CA ALA A 169 -10.49 4.24 -20.52
C ALA A 169 -11.51 3.13 -20.84
N SER A 170 -11.56 2.11 -20.00
CA SER A 170 -12.48 0.99 -20.16
C SER A 170 -13.39 0.85 -18.92
N PRO A 171 -14.70 0.62 -19.10
CA PRO A 171 -15.43 0.64 -20.38
C PRO A 171 -15.55 2.06 -20.97
N ASP A 172 -15.88 2.16 -22.26
CA ASP A 172 -15.94 3.45 -22.99
C ASP A 172 -16.92 4.47 -22.36
N TRP A 173 -17.95 3.99 -21.67
CA TRP A 173 -18.90 4.85 -20.94
C TRP A 173 -18.35 5.35 -19.60
N SER A 174 -17.15 4.92 -19.18
CA SER A 174 -16.56 5.27 -17.90
C SER A 174 -16.45 6.80 -17.77
N PRO A 175 -16.98 7.39 -16.67
CA PRO A 175 -16.78 8.81 -16.40
C PRO A 175 -15.31 9.21 -16.38
N THR A 176 -14.39 8.27 -16.09
CA THR A 176 -12.94 8.51 -16.13
C THR A 176 -12.44 8.87 -17.53
N GLY A 177 -13.06 8.35 -18.59
CA GLY A 177 -12.74 8.72 -19.97
C GLY A 177 -13.22 10.12 -20.35
N VAL A 178 -14.21 10.67 -19.64
CA VAL A 178 -14.80 11.99 -19.91
C VAL A 178 -14.21 13.08 -19.01
N TYR A 179 -14.02 12.78 -17.72
CA TYR A 179 -13.63 13.74 -16.69
C TYR A 179 -12.22 13.51 -16.12
N GLY A 180 -11.54 12.42 -16.51
CA GLY A 180 -10.31 11.97 -15.86
C GLY A 180 -10.57 11.30 -14.50
N TYR A 181 -9.51 10.77 -13.89
CA TYR A 181 -9.56 10.24 -12.53
C TYR A 181 -9.23 11.36 -11.53
N GLY A 182 -10.06 11.59 -10.51
CA GLY A 182 -9.80 12.59 -9.46
C GLY A 182 -10.15 14.05 -9.82
N GLY A 183 -10.90 14.31 -10.90
CA GLY A 183 -11.35 15.66 -11.26
C GLY A 183 -10.23 16.60 -11.77
N ALA A 184 -9.01 16.10 -11.89
CA ALA A 184 -7.87 16.87 -12.37
C ALA A 184 -7.70 16.67 -13.88
N ASN A 185 -8.33 17.53 -14.67
CA ASN A 185 -7.64 17.99 -15.87
C ASN A 185 -6.39 18.72 -15.38
N LEU A 186 -5.22 18.12 -15.54
CA LEU A 186 -3.92 18.73 -15.27
C LEU A 186 -3.67 19.90 -16.24
N ALA A 187 -4.39 21.01 -16.04
CA ALA A 187 -3.92 22.32 -16.39
C ALA A 187 -3.22 22.86 -15.13
N HIS A 188 -1.89 22.98 -15.19
CA HIS A 188 -1.08 23.68 -14.20
C HIS A 188 -1.76 24.99 -13.80
N THR A 189 -2.38 25.02 -12.62
CA THR A 189 -2.77 26.27 -11.98
C THR A 189 -2.35 26.16 -10.53
N ILE A 190 -1.25 26.83 -10.22
CA ILE A 190 -0.87 27.19 -8.85
C ILE A 190 -2.07 27.96 -8.29
N LEU A 191 -2.82 27.37 -7.37
CA LEU A 191 -3.80 28.11 -6.58
C LEU A 191 -3.44 27.99 -5.10
N SER A 192 -3.34 29.18 -4.53
CA SER A 192 -2.92 29.58 -3.20
C SER A 192 -3.69 28.90 -2.08
N HIS A 193 -3.01 28.76 -0.95
CA HIS A 193 -3.60 28.49 0.36
C HIS A 193 -4.75 29.46 0.63
N ASP A 194 -5.95 28.94 0.79
CA ASP A 194 -6.99 29.57 1.60
C ASP A 194 -7.68 28.51 2.45
N ALA A 195 -7.78 28.81 3.75
CA ALA A 195 -8.31 27.93 4.78
C ALA A 195 -9.82 27.72 4.60
N HIS A 196 -10.28 26.47 4.63
CA HIS A 196 -11.71 26.16 4.64
C HIS A 196 -12.17 25.61 5.99
N ASP A 197 -13.21 26.28 6.48
CA ASP A 197 -13.96 26.16 7.73
C ASP A 197 -14.62 24.78 7.90
N HIS A 198 -14.46 24.18 9.08
CA HIS A 198 -15.05 22.89 9.44
C HIS A 198 -16.49 23.05 9.94
N LYS A 199 -17.45 23.32 9.04
CA LYS A 199 -18.87 23.10 9.34
C LYS A 199 -19.64 22.60 8.12
N LEU A 200 -20.37 21.50 8.35
CA LEU A 200 -21.42 20.88 7.53
C LEU A 200 -21.02 19.63 6.71
N HIS A 201 -21.12 18.47 7.35
CA HIS A 201 -21.53 17.25 6.65
C HIS A 201 -22.71 16.62 7.39
N SER A 202 -23.92 16.80 6.82
CA SER A 202 -25.10 16.02 7.17
C SER A 202 -25.18 14.78 6.28
N CYS A 203 -25.26 13.61 6.90
CA CYS A 203 -25.48 12.33 6.22
C CYS A 203 -26.93 12.22 5.73
N SER A 204 -27.15 12.22 4.42
CA SER A 204 -28.35 11.61 3.80
C SER A 204 -28.26 11.60 2.26
N ASN A 205 -27.78 10.49 1.66
CA ASN A 205 -28.39 10.00 0.42
C ASN A 205 -28.08 8.50 0.16
N PRO A 206 -29.09 7.65 -0.14
CA PRO A 206 -28.89 6.21 -0.36
C PRO A 206 -28.98 5.87 -1.86
N LEU A 207 -27.87 5.49 -2.51
CA LEU A 207 -27.90 5.03 -3.90
C LEU A 207 -26.67 4.18 -4.28
N HIS A 208 -26.55 2.97 -3.74
CA HIS A 208 -26.00 1.77 -4.41
C HIS A 208 -25.90 0.59 -3.43
N GLN A 209 -26.78 -0.42 -3.58
CA GLN A 209 -26.62 -1.74 -2.96
C GLN A 209 -26.96 -2.82 -4.00
N HIS A 210 -25.97 -3.59 -4.43
CA HIS A 210 -26.19 -4.82 -5.19
C HIS A 210 -25.94 -6.01 -4.27
N THR A 211 -26.95 -6.36 -3.46
CA THR A 211 -26.92 -7.57 -2.63
C THR A 211 -27.93 -8.56 -3.18
N HIS A 212 -27.46 -9.61 -3.86
CA HIS A 212 -28.32 -10.73 -4.23
C HIS A 212 -28.29 -11.78 -3.13
N THR A 213 -29.44 -11.97 -2.47
CA THR A 213 -29.62 -13.05 -1.49
C THR A 213 -30.20 -14.27 -2.20
N VAL A 214 -29.48 -15.38 -2.18
CA VAL A 214 -29.97 -16.68 -2.63
C VAL A 214 -30.41 -17.47 -1.41
N ILE A 215 -31.62 -18.01 -1.44
CA ILE A 215 -32.17 -18.83 -0.36
C ILE A 215 -32.10 -20.29 -0.80
N GLY A 216 -31.31 -21.10 -0.10
CA GLY A 216 -31.23 -22.55 -0.26
C GLY A 216 -32.53 -23.23 0.12
N LYS A 217 -32.77 -24.44 -0.41
CA LYS A 217 -33.99 -25.22 -0.16
C LYS A 217 -34.18 -25.64 1.32
N ASP A 218 -33.11 -25.58 2.11
CA ASP A 218 -33.08 -25.80 3.56
C ASP A 218 -33.29 -24.52 4.38
N GLY A 219 -33.56 -23.38 3.71
CA GLY A 219 -33.70 -22.07 4.35
C GLY A 219 -32.37 -21.36 4.62
N THR A 220 -31.23 -21.91 4.20
CA THR A 220 -29.94 -21.22 4.33
C THR A 220 -29.88 -20.01 3.40
N LYS A 221 -29.49 -18.85 3.93
CA LYS A 221 -29.32 -17.63 3.15
C LYS A 221 -27.86 -17.47 2.76
N TRP A 222 -27.58 -17.45 1.46
CA TRP A 222 -26.27 -17.19 0.89
C TRP A 222 -26.28 -15.81 0.23
N GLY A 223 -25.40 -14.93 0.66
CA GLY A 223 -25.14 -13.68 -0.05
C GLY A 223 -24.14 -13.93 -1.17
N ILE A 224 -24.50 -13.63 -2.41
CA ILE A 224 -23.55 -13.61 -3.53
C ILE A 224 -23.41 -12.16 -3.96
N GLY A 225 -22.38 -11.49 -3.46
CA GLY A 225 -22.10 -10.09 -3.77
C GLY A 225 -20.73 -9.67 -3.26
N CYS A 226 -20.04 -8.83 -4.03
CA CYS A 226 -18.81 -8.16 -3.60
C CYS A 226 -19.18 -7.16 -2.50
N THR A 227 -19.03 -7.55 -1.25
CA THR A 227 -19.27 -6.65 -0.12
C THR A 227 -18.08 -5.70 0.04
N CYS A 228 -18.24 -4.48 -0.47
CA CYS A 228 -17.41 -3.33 -0.11
C CYS A 228 -18.04 -2.67 1.12
N PHE A 229 -17.74 -3.18 2.32
CA PHE A 229 -18.09 -2.51 3.58
C PHE A 229 -17.06 -1.40 3.83
N ALA A 230 -17.46 -0.16 3.55
CA ALA A 230 -16.79 1.04 4.06
C ALA A 230 -17.49 1.43 5.38
N PHE A 231 -16.71 1.59 6.45
CA PHE A 231 -17.12 2.27 7.69
C PHE A 231 -16.45 3.64 7.71
#